data_AF-A0A1Q7QJ17-F1
#
_entry.id   AF-A0A1Q7QJ17-F1
#
_cell.length_a   1.000
_cell.length_b   1.000
_cell.length_c   1.000
_cell.angle_alpha   90.00
_cell.angle_beta   90.00
_cell.angle_gamma   90.00
#
_symmetry.space_group_name_H-M   'P 1'
#
loop_
_entity.id
_entity.type
_entity.pdbx_description
1 polymer ?
#
loop_
_entity_poly.entity_id
_entity_poly.type
_entity_poly.pdbx_seq_one_letter_code
_entity_poly.pdbx_strand_id
1 'polypeptide(L)'
;MLDSQGRLWLTARIRTPNAPAYCKAGSTNPSAKRFPIDMSVRQLAMYDPKAKKITYIDTCFDTHHLMFGEDANNTLWFNGYDSRYLGWLNTKMFDETHDALKSQGWTGLILDTNGNGKRDAYVGAKDPVDPAKDKMIDDALYTAAPTPARSSELSPVQIRPRRRWRNVTSCRPRRAILHAAWMSIATASRGLRSAAATLEASTGASAPVR
;
A
#
# COMPACT_ATOMS: atom_id res chain seq x y z
N MET A 1 20.36 2.50 -7.14
CA MET A 1 20.31 3.97 -6.92
C MET A 1 21.69 4.47 -6.55
N LEU A 2 22.06 5.70 -6.93
CA LEU A 2 23.37 6.27 -6.62
C LEU A 2 23.29 7.16 -5.38
N ASP A 3 24.33 7.16 -4.56
CA ASP A 3 24.50 8.16 -3.50
C ASP A 3 25.33 9.36 -3.96
N SER A 4 25.49 10.35 -3.08
CA SER A 4 26.28 11.57 -3.33
C SER A 4 27.77 11.32 -3.53
N GLN A 5 28.29 10.13 -3.18
CA GLN A 5 29.67 9.73 -3.40
C GLN A 5 29.87 8.97 -4.72
N GLY A 6 28.78 8.70 -5.46
CA GLY A 6 28.78 7.93 -6.69
C GLY A 6 28.77 6.42 -6.49
N ARG A 7 28.46 5.93 -5.28
CA ARG A 7 28.35 4.48 -5.00
C ARG A 7 26.98 3.97 -5.43
N LEU A 8 26.94 2.75 -5.96
CA LEU A 8 25.72 2.11 -6.42
C LEU A 8 25.12 1.24 -5.31
N TRP A 9 23.89 1.56 -4.91
CA TRP A 9 23.10 0.81 -3.96
C TRP A 9 22.05 -0.04 -4.69
N LEU A 10 22.02 -1.34 -4.40
CA LEU A 10 21.23 -2.33 -5.10
C LEU A 10 20.64 -3.37 -4.15
N THR A 11 19.49 -3.91 -4.53
CA THR A 11 18.88 -5.06 -3.87
C THR A 11 19.62 -6.33 -4.29
N ALA A 12 20.02 -7.16 -3.32
CA ALA A 12 20.74 -8.42 -3.54
C ALA A 12 20.27 -9.50 -2.57
N ARG A 13 20.20 -10.76 -3.01
CA ARG A 13 20.02 -11.89 -2.09
C ARG A 13 21.40 -12.32 -1.58
N ILE A 14 21.65 -12.17 -0.27
CA ILE A 14 22.97 -12.46 0.32
C ILE A 14 22.95 -13.66 1.27
N ARG A 15 21.75 -14.08 1.70
CA ARG A 15 21.52 -15.25 2.54
C ARG A 15 20.21 -15.95 2.18
N THR A 16 19.94 -17.08 2.83
CA THR A 16 18.65 -17.77 2.72
C THR A 16 17.53 -16.91 3.30
N PRO A 17 16.26 -17.16 2.92
CA PRO A 17 15.14 -16.33 3.36
C PRO A 17 14.95 -16.28 4.87
N ASN A 18 15.39 -17.30 5.61
CA ASN A 18 15.26 -17.35 7.06
C ASN A 18 16.00 -16.18 7.72
N ALA A 19 15.27 -15.31 8.41
CA ALA A 19 15.86 -14.15 9.04
C ALA A 19 16.72 -14.55 10.27
N PRO A 20 17.82 -13.83 10.54
CA PRO A 20 18.60 -13.99 11.76
C PRO A 20 17.76 -13.79 13.03
N ALA A 21 18.20 -14.37 14.15
CA ALA A 21 17.48 -14.32 15.41
C ALA A 21 17.19 -12.88 15.88
N TYR A 22 18.10 -11.94 15.61
CA TYR A 22 17.94 -10.54 15.99
C TYR A 22 16.80 -9.81 15.23
N CYS A 23 16.29 -10.38 14.14
CA CYS A 23 15.14 -9.84 13.40
C CYS A 23 13.78 -10.37 13.91
N LYS A 24 13.80 -11.44 14.71
CA LYS A 24 12.63 -12.23 15.10
C LYS A 24 12.06 -11.82 16.45
N ALA A 25 10.89 -12.38 16.76
CA ALA A 25 10.27 -12.22 18.07
C ALA A 25 11.22 -12.71 19.18
N GLY A 26 11.23 -12.02 20.32
CA GLY A 26 12.14 -12.30 21.43
C GLY A 26 13.52 -11.61 21.33
N SER A 27 13.83 -10.95 20.21
CA SER A 27 15.04 -10.14 20.06
C SER A 27 15.03 -8.88 20.93
N THR A 28 16.22 -8.38 21.26
CA THR A 28 16.41 -7.07 21.91
C THR A 28 16.33 -5.90 20.92
N ASN A 29 16.35 -6.17 19.60
CA ASN A 29 16.26 -5.14 18.57
C ASN A 29 14.92 -4.36 18.68
N PRO A 30 14.94 -3.01 18.76
CA PRO A 30 13.74 -2.20 18.95
C PRO A 30 12.66 -2.39 17.88
N SER A 31 13.05 -2.59 16.62
CA SER A 31 12.13 -2.86 15.52
C SER A 31 11.56 -4.27 15.61
N ALA A 32 12.39 -5.28 15.90
CA ALA A 32 11.94 -6.66 16.04
C ALA A 32 10.96 -6.86 17.22
N LYS A 33 11.11 -6.09 18.30
CA LYS A 33 10.16 -6.12 19.43
C LYS A 33 8.73 -5.73 19.04
N ARG A 34 8.58 -4.84 18.05
CA ARG A 34 7.26 -4.35 17.60
C ARG A 34 6.77 -5.07 16.35
N PHE A 35 7.71 -5.38 15.45
CA PHE A 35 7.45 -5.87 14.10
C PHE A 35 8.45 -6.97 13.78
N PRO A 36 8.35 -8.14 14.43
CA PRO A 36 9.26 -9.25 14.15
C PRO A 36 9.14 -9.70 12.69
N ILE A 37 10.26 -10.08 12.09
CA ILE A 37 10.36 -10.58 10.72
C ILE A 37 11.01 -11.96 10.75
N ASP A 38 10.26 -12.98 10.35
CA ASP A 38 10.77 -14.35 10.27
C ASP A 38 11.52 -14.62 8.97
N MET A 39 11.19 -13.90 7.90
CA MET A 39 11.77 -14.09 6.58
C MET A 39 12.05 -12.78 5.85
N SER A 40 13.20 -12.70 5.18
CA SER A 40 13.56 -11.64 4.23
C SER A 40 14.33 -12.25 3.07
N VAL A 41 13.87 -11.99 1.85
CA VAL A 41 14.28 -12.73 0.65
C VAL A 41 15.43 -12.05 -0.09
N ARG A 42 15.46 -10.72 -0.08
CA ARG A 42 16.49 -9.87 -0.67
C ARG A 42 16.87 -8.77 0.32
N GLN A 43 18.17 -8.62 0.50
CA GLN A 43 18.84 -7.64 1.34
C GLN A 43 19.53 -6.61 0.45
N LEU A 44 20.53 -5.92 1.00
CA LEU A 44 21.18 -4.80 0.37
C LEU A 44 22.62 -5.13 -0.02
N ALA A 45 23.05 -4.60 -1.15
CA ALA A 45 24.46 -4.51 -1.51
C ALA A 45 24.80 -3.08 -1.95
N MET A 46 26.03 -2.68 -1.68
CA MET A 46 26.61 -1.41 -2.12
C MET A 46 27.87 -1.71 -2.92
N TYR A 47 27.95 -1.20 -4.14
CA TYR A 47 29.13 -1.23 -4.99
C TYR A 47 29.82 0.13 -4.97
N ASP A 48 31.08 0.14 -4.54
CA ASP A 48 31.96 1.30 -4.62
C ASP A 48 32.81 1.20 -5.90
N PRO A 49 32.60 2.06 -6.90
CA PRO A 49 33.38 2.03 -8.14
C PRO A 49 34.83 2.46 -7.97
N LYS A 50 35.17 3.28 -6.95
CA LYS A 50 36.54 3.71 -6.68
C LYS A 50 37.35 2.54 -6.11
N ALA A 51 36.76 1.81 -5.16
CA ALA A 51 37.37 0.62 -4.56
C ALA A 51 37.17 -0.65 -5.39
N LYS A 52 36.30 -0.62 -6.41
CA LYS A 52 35.83 -1.78 -7.19
C LYS A 52 35.35 -2.93 -6.31
N LYS A 53 34.64 -2.59 -5.23
CA LYS A 53 34.25 -3.52 -4.16
C LYS A 53 32.74 -3.55 -4.00
N ILE A 54 32.18 -4.75 -3.87
CA ILE A 54 30.81 -4.97 -3.39
C ILE A 54 30.86 -5.24 -1.89
N THR A 55 30.01 -4.54 -1.15
CA THR A 55 29.75 -4.75 0.28
C THR A 55 28.32 -5.23 0.45
N TYR A 56 28.15 -6.39 1.09
CA TYR A 56 26.84 -6.95 1.41
C TYR A 56 26.39 -6.48 2.79
N ILE A 57 25.13 -6.05 2.90
CA ILE A 57 24.56 -5.45 4.10
C ILE A 57 23.31 -6.24 4.47
N ASP A 58 23.39 -6.98 5.58
CA ASP A 58 22.30 -7.87 6.01
C ASP A 58 21.16 -7.11 6.70
N THR A 59 20.15 -6.76 5.92
CA THR A 59 18.92 -6.15 6.41
C THR A 59 17.91 -7.20 6.87
N CYS A 60 17.21 -6.92 7.97
CA CYS A 60 16.12 -7.75 8.48
C CYS A 60 14.88 -7.73 7.58
N PHE A 61 14.60 -6.58 6.96
CA PHE A 61 13.48 -6.40 6.03
C PHE A 61 13.89 -6.74 4.59
N ASP A 62 12.90 -7.05 3.74
CA ASP A 62 13.10 -7.25 2.30
C ASP A 62 13.29 -5.90 1.60
N THR A 63 14.17 -5.84 0.60
CA THR A 63 14.38 -4.64 -0.21
C THR A 63 13.93 -4.86 -1.66
N HIS A 64 13.36 -3.83 -2.27
CA HIS A 64 12.99 -3.81 -3.68
C HIS A 64 13.18 -2.42 -4.27
N HIS A 65 12.34 -1.46 -3.86
CA HIS A 65 12.55 -0.06 -4.20
C HIS A 65 13.35 0.59 -3.07
N LEU A 66 14.21 1.51 -3.46
CA LEU A 66 15.15 2.18 -2.58
C LEU A 66 15.11 3.65 -2.94
N MET A 67 14.98 4.54 -1.95
CA MET A 67 14.96 6.00 -2.13
C MET A 67 15.79 6.71 -1.06
N PHE A 68 16.63 7.66 -1.45
CA PHE A 68 17.48 8.40 -0.53
C PHE A 68 16.67 9.56 0.03
N GLY A 69 16.69 9.70 1.36
CA GLY A 69 16.30 10.91 2.06
C GLY A 69 17.41 11.95 1.97
N GLU A 70 17.02 13.19 1.70
CA GLU A 70 17.89 14.36 1.81
C GLU A 70 17.94 14.84 3.28
N ASP A 71 18.32 13.94 4.19
CA ASP A 71 18.42 14.19 5.62
C ASP A 71 19.88 14.14 6.11
N ALA A 72 20.10 14.51 7.38
CA ALA A 72 21.45 14.56 7.98
C ALA A 72 22.17 13.21 8.04
N ASN A 73 21.44 12.10 7.88
CA ASN A 73 21.97 10.74 7.94
C ASN A 73 22.14 10.10 6.56
N ASN A 74 21.75 10.78 5.48
CA ASN A 74 21.59 10.21 4.15
C ASN A 74 20.80 8.89 4.22
N THR A 75 19.65 8.92 4.90
CA THR A 75 18.85 7.71 5.14
C THR A 75 18.42 7.09 3.81
N LEU A 76 18.74 5.82 3.61
CA LEU A 76 18.25 5.05 2.48
C LEU A 76 16.98 4.30 2.90
N TRP A 77 15.85 4.69 2.34
CA TRP A 77 14.54 4.08 2.60
C TRP A 77 14.28 2.91 1.66
N PHE A 78 13.59 1.89 2.17
CA PHE A 78 13.28 0.69 1.42
C PHE A 78 11.84 0.24 1.61
N ASN A 79 11.31 -0.39 0.58
CA ASN A 79 10.21 -1.33 0.70
C ASN A 79 10.55 -2.62 -0.05
N GLY A 80 10.14 -3.74 0.53
CA GLY A 80 10.23 -5.06 -0.10
C GLY A 80 9.12 -5.32 -1.10
N TYR A 81 9.25 -6.41 -1.87
CA TYR A 81 8.14 -6.85 -2.71
C TYR A 81 7.01 -7.38 -1.83
N ASP A 82 5.81 -6.84 -2.00
CA ASP A 82 4.64 -7.18 -1.19
C ASP A 82 4.87 -7.04 0.33
N SER A 83 5.75 -6.12 0.72
CA SER A 83 6.13 -5.90 2.13
C SER A 83 5.17 -4.94 2.81
N ARG A 84 4.71 -5.34 4.00
CA ARG A 84 4.01 -4.50 5.00
C ARG A 84 4.97 -3.72 5.90
N TYR A 85 6.27 -3.80 5.64
CA TYR A 85 7.31 -3.11 6.40
C TYR A 85 7.94 -2.02 5.55
N LEU A 86 8.14 -0.87 6.19
CA LEU A 86 9.00 0.21 5.73
C LEU A 86 10.33 0.07 6.47
N GLY A 87 11.40 -0.18 5.72
CA GLY A 87 12.75 -0.29 6.25
C GLY A 87 13.61 0.91 5.91
N TRP A 88 14.68 1.13 6.67
CA TRP A 88 15.68 2.14 6.36
C TRP A 88 17.07 1.72 6.80
N LEU A 89 18.07 2.36 6.20
CA LEU A 89 19.48 2.28 6.60
C LEU A 89 20.02 3.70 6.76
N ASN A 90 20.58 4.00 7.92
CA ASN A 90 21.43 5.18 8.13
C ASN A 90 22.79 4.90 7.47
N THR A 91 23.00 5.44 6.27
CA THR A 91 24.22 5.17 5.49
C THR A 91 25.45 5.78 6.13
N LYS A 92 25.32 6.94 6.78
CA LYS A 92 26.42 7.56 7.53
C LYS A 92 26.89 6.69 8.69
N MET A 93 25.98 6.16 9.51
CA MET A 93 26.31 5.23 10.59
C MET A 93 26.96 3.95 10.03
N PHE A 94 26.48 3.45 8.90
CA PHE A 94 27.05 2.27 8.27
C PHE A 94 28.46 2.53 7.73
N ASP A 95 28.71 3.70 7.16
CA ASP A 95 30.03 4.09 6.69
C ASP A 95 31.03 4.24 7.86
N GLU A 96 30.56 4.76 9.00
CA GLU A 96 31.39 4.94 10.19
C GLU A 96 31.70 3.63 10.93
N THR A 97 30.75 2.70 10.97
CA THR A 97 30.83 1.51 11.84
C THR A 97 30.93 0.18 11.11
N HIS A 98 30.51 0.15 9.85
CA HIS A 98 30.27 -1.07 9.07
C HIS A 98 29.34 -2.08 9.76
N ASP A 99 28.54 -1.63 10.73
CA ASP A 99 27.58 -2.46 11.46
C ASP A 99 26.18 -2.30 10.85
N ALA A 100 25.76 -3.32 10.11
CA ALA A 100 24.45 -3.36 9.49
C ALA A 100 23.31 -3.34 10.52
N LEU A 101 23.45 -4.04 11.65
CA LEU A 101 22.41 -4.16 12.67
C LEU A 101 22.18 -2.82 13.38
N LYS A 102 23.26 -2.10 13.69
CA LYS A 102 23.20 -0.78 14.32
C LYS A 102 22.68 0.30 13.36
N SER A 103 22.92 0.14 12.07
CA SER A 103 22.60 1.14 11.05
C SER A 103 21.20 1.03 10.47
N GLN A 104 20.49 -0.07 10.74
CA GLN A 104 19.18 -0.33 10.15
C GLN A 104 18.03 -0.19 11.13
N GLY A 105 16.84 0.04 10.60
CA GLY A 105 15.58 -0.07 11.33
C GLY A 105 14.41 -0.33 10.41
N TRP A 106 13.29 -0.75 10.99
CA TRP A 106 12.03 -0.90 10.26
C TRP A 106 10.81 -0.71 11.15
N THR A 107 9.67 -0.49 10.50
CA THR A 107 8.35 -0.40 11.13
C THR A 107 7.31 -1.05 10.23
N GLY A 108 6.19 -1.49 10.81
CA GLY A 108 4.96 -1.69 10.04
C GLY A 108 4.41 -0.36 9.52
N LEU A 109 3.53 -0.44 8.51
CA LEU A 109 2.81 0.72 7.98
C LEU A 109 1.73 1.14 8.98
N ILE A 110 1.90 2.34 9.54
CA ILE A 110 0.95 2.95 10.46
C ILE A 110 0.61 4.32 9.89
N LEU A 111 -0.68 4.55 9.66
CA LEU A 111 -1.25 5.78 9.17
C LEU A 111 -1.62 6.67 10.34
N ASP A 112 -1.14 7.91 10.30
CA ASP A 112 -1.56 8.98 11.21
C ASP A 112 -3.00 9.38 10.88
N THR A 113 -3.97 8.72 11.51
CA THR A 113 -5.40 8.96 11.29
C THR A 113 -5.94 10.13 12.08
N ASN A 114 -5.23 10.60 13.11
CA ASN A 114 -5.61 11.76 13.90
C ASN A 114 -5.00 13.08 13.35
N GLY A 115 -4.00 12.97 12.47
CA GLY A 115 -3.41 14.07 11.71
C GLY A 115 -2.45 14.95 12.49
N ASN A 116 -1.86 14.46 13.58
CA ASN A 116 -1.00 15.26 14.46
C ASN A 116 0.50 15.25 14.05
N GLY A 117 0.86 14.51 13.00
CA GLY A 117 2.21 14.39 12.46
C GLY A 117 3.17 13.57 13.32
N LYS A 118 2.67 12.80 14.29
CA LYS A 118 3.47 12.00 15.22
C LYS A 118 3.06 10.54 15.16
N ARG A 119 4.00 9.65 15.54
CA ARG A 119 3.70 8.24 15.73
C ARG A 119 3.10 8.02 17.10
N ASP A 120 1.82 7.67 17.15
CA ASP A 120 1.08 7.43 18.39
C ASP A 120 0.85 5.94 18.67
N ALA A 121 0.14 5.68 19.76
CA ALA A 121 -0.55 4.41 19.94
C ALA A 121 -1.49 4.17 18.74
N TYR A 122 -1.54 2.93 18.26
CA TYR A 122 -2.30 2.58 17.06
C TYR A 122 -3.27 1.43 17.32
N VAL A 123 -4.36 1.41 16.56
CA VAL A 123 -5.25 0.26 16.45
C VAL A 123 -4.75 -0.70 15.37
N GLY A 124 -4.99 -2.00 15.56
CA GLY A 124 -4.57 -3.04 14.62
C GLY A 124 -5.27 -2.91 13.27
N ALA A 125 -4.75 -3.56 12.23
CA ALA A 125 -5.24 -3.39 10.87
C ALA A 125 -6.71 -3.81 10.68
N LYS A 126 -7.21 -4.75 11.48
CA LYS A 126 -8.59 -5.24 11.44
C LYS A 126 -9.54 -4.53 12.41
N ASP A 127 -9.01 -3.73 13.33
CA ASP A 127 -9.80 -3.02 14.34
C ASP A 127 -10.51 -1.80 13.73
N PRO A 128 -11.62 -1.31 14.29
CA PRO A 128 -12.22 -0.05 13.86
C PRO A 128 -11.24 1.12 14.02
N VAL A 129 -11.37 2.15 13.19
CA VAL A 129 -10.58 3.39 13.33
C VAL A 129 -10.96 4.07 14.65
N ASP A 130 -9.95 4.47 15.41
CA ASP A 130 -10.09 5.25 16.64
C ASP A 130 -9.56 6.68 16.37
N PRO A 131 -10.39 7.74 16.47
CA PRO A 131 -9.97 9.10 16.17
C PRO A 131 -8.83 9.64 17.03
N ALA A 132 -8.55 9.02 18.19
CA ALA A 132 -7.46 9.43 19.08
C ALA A 132 -6.16 8.65 18.81
N LYS A 133 -6.15 7.72 17.85
CA LYS A 133 -5.02 6.82 17.59
C LYS A 133 -4.69 6.76 16.11
N ASP A 134 -3.51 6.22 15.85
CA ASP A 134 -3.10 5.85 14.51
C ASP A 134 -3.74 4.52 14.07
N LYS A 135 -3.67 4.23 12.78
CA LYS A 135 -4.20 3.00 12.18
C LYS A 135 -3.11 2.18 11.53
N MET A 136 -2.94 0.93 11.94
CA MET A 136 -2.11 0.00 11.18
C MET A 136 -2.74 -0.32 9.83
N ILE A 137 -1.92 -0.35 8.78
CA ILE A 137 -2.28 -0.81 7.44
C ILE A 137 -1.63 -2.18 7.22
N ASP A 138 -2.44 -3.17 6.86
CA ASP A 138 -2.00 -4.51 6.44
C ASP A 138 -2.12 -4.65 4.92
N ASP A 139 -1.37 -3.81 4.21
CA ASP A 139 -1.24 -3.85 2.75
C ASP A 139 0.23 -3.59 2.38
N ALA A 140 0.54 -3.72 1.09
CA ALA A 140 1.88 -3.56 0.56
C ALA A 140 2.15 -2.14 0.09
N LEU A 141 3.25 -1.58 0.59
CA LEU A 141 3.83 -0.34 0.07
C LEU A 141 4.50 -0.61 -1.27
N TYR A 142 4.19 0.18 -2.32
CA TYR A 142 4.89 0.09 -3.60
C TYR A 142 6.22 0.83 -3.57
N THR A 143 6.25 2.07 -3.08
CA THR A 143 7.46 2.88 -2.96
C THR A 143 7.32 3.87 -1.81
N ALA A 144 8.43 4.18 -1.14
CA ALA A 144 8.54 5.30 -0.22
C ALA A 144 9.38 6.38 -0.90
N ALA A 145 8.84 7.57 -1.06
CA ALA A 145 9.60 8.75 -1.46
C ALA A 145 9.60 9.72 -0.28
N PRO A 146 10.75 10.14 0.26
CA PRO A 146 10.82 11.19 1.27
C PRO A 146 10.19 12.50 0.76
N THR A 147 9.57 13.29 1.62
CA THR A 147 9.20 14.66 1.24
C THR A 147 10.43 15.57 1.18
N PRO A 148 10.47 16.60 0.31
CA PRO A 148 11.56 17.58 0.26
C PRO A 148 11.68 18.46 1.52
N ALA A 149 10.62 18.54 2.33
CA ALA A 149 10.69 19.24 3.60
C ALA A 149 11.60 18.48 4.57
N ARG A 150 12.42 19.18 5.36
CA ARG A 150 13.30 18.62 6.42
C ARG A 150 12.55 17.90 7.56
N SER A 151 11.30 17.51 7.36
CA SER A 151 10.55 16.64 8.25
C SER A 151 10.86 15.18 7.91
N SER A 152 10.82 14.29 8.91
CA SER A 152 10.92 12.83 8.74
C SER A 152 9.66 12.23 8.07
N GLU A 153 8.97 13.01 7.25
CA GLU A 153 7.73 12.68 6.60
C GLU A 153 8.01 12.04 5.24
N LEU A 154 7.19 11.05 4.88
CA LEU A 154 7.21 10.45 3.56
C LEU A 154 6.13 11.12 2.70
N SER A 155 6.46 11.39 1.43
CA SER A 155 5.50 11.82 0.41
C SER A 155 4.34 10.83 0.33
N PRO A 156 3.16 11.24 -0.19
CA PRO A 156 1.98 10.37 -0.30
C PRO A 156 2.38 8.98 -0.80
N VAL A 157 2.23 8.04 0.13
CA VAL A 157 2.63 6.66 0.01
C VAL A 157 1.82 6.02 -1.13
N GLN A 158 2.50 5.53 -2.16
CA GLN A 158 1.84 4.76 -3.21
C GLN A 158 1.58 3.34 -2.67
N ILE A 159 0.41 3.15 -2.06
CA ILE A 159 -0.09 1.82 -1.69
C ILE A 159 -0.49 1.10 -2.97
N ARG A 160 -0.15 -0.19 -3.10
CA ARG A 160 -0.68 -0.99 -4.20
C ARG A 160 -2.20 -1.14 -4.02
N PRO A 161 -3.07 -0.69 -4.95
CA PRO A 161 -4.48 -0.98 -4.83
C PRO A 161 -4.71 -2.48 -5.05
N ARG A 162 -4.99 -3.23 -3.99
CA ARG A 162 -5.39 -4.66 -4.06
C ARG A 162 -6.81 -4.90 -4.58
N ARG A 163 -7.58 -3.86 -4.93
CA ARG A 163 -8.92 -4.02 -5.50
C ARG A 163 -8.85 -4.07 -7.03
N ARG A 164 -9.15 -5.26 -7.56
CA ARG A 164 -9.41 -5.59 -8.96
C ARG A 164 -10.04 -4.41 -9.72
N TRP A 165 -9.26 -3.77 -10.59
CA TRP A 165 -9.79 -2.89 -11.62
C TRP A 165 -10.74 -3.72 -12.49
N ARG A 166 -12.06 -3.51 -12.38
CA ARG A 166 -12.92 -3.78 -13.54
C ARG A 166 -12.55 -2.69 -14.54
N ASN A 167 -11.97 -3.08 -15.66
CA ASN A 167 -11.74 -2.18 -16.79
C ASN A 167 -13.06 -1.47 -17.14
N VAL A 168 -13.20 -0.21 -16.74
CA VAL A 168 -14.10 0.72 -17.41
C VAL A 168 -13.21 1.59 -18.29
N THR A 169 -12.82 1.03 -19.42
CA THR A 169 -12.36 1.81 -20.55
C THR A 169 -13.55 2.60 -21.09
N SER A 170 -13.72 3.83 -20.62
CA SER A 170 -14.31 4.89 -21.45
C SER A 170 -13.83 6.25 -20.95
N CYS A 171 -12.66 6.65 -21.44
CA CYS A 171 -12.24 8.04 -21.42
C CYS A 171 -13.07 8.80 -22.47
N ARG A 172 -14.05 9.61 -22.05
CA ARG A 172 -14.54 10.75 -22.85
C ARG A 172 -14.83 11.92 -21.91
N PRO A 173 -14.19 13.08 -22.10
CA PRO A 173 -14.48 14.28 -21.32
C PRO A 173 -15.75 14.91 -21.88
N ARG A 174 -16.75 15.23 -21.03
CA ARG A 174 -17.85 16.10 -21.45
C ARG A 174 -17.83 17.40 -20.66
N ARG A 175 -17.61 18.47 -21.44
CA ARG A 175 -17.94 19.86 -21.12
C ARG A 175 -19.42 20.01 -20.79
N ALA A 176 -19.66 21.08 -20.03
CA ALA A 176 -20.93 21.58 -19.53
C ALA A 176 -21.97 21.97 -20.60
N ILE A 177 -23.17 22.27 -20.06
CA ILE A 177 -24.27 23.12 -20.56
C ILE A 177 -25.49 22.41 -21.19
N LEU A 178 -26.59 22.54 -20.42
CA LEU A 178 -28.02 22.71 -20.70
C LEU A 178 -28.79 21.85 -21.72
N HIS A 179 -30.03 21.62 -21.27
CA HIS A 179 -31.31 21.52 -21.96
C HIS A 179 -31.98 20.15 -22.13
N ALA A 180 -33.20 20.18 -21.60
CA ALA A 180 -34.41 19.52 -22.04
C ALA A 180 -34.57 18.02 -21.73
N ALA A 181 -35.51 17.80 -20.82
CA ALA A 181 -36.45 16.69 -20.79
C ALA A 181 -36.62 15.97 -22.13
N TRP A 182 -36.63 14.63 -22.08
CA TRP A 182 -37.69 13.79 -22.64
C TRP A 182 -37.42 12.31 -22.25
N MET A 183 -38.50 11.56 -22.04
CA MET A 183 -38.58 10.10 -21.89
C MET A 183 -38.17 9.46 -20.55
N SER A 184 -39.00 9.69 -19.53
CA SER A 184 -39.59 8.55 -18.83
C SER A 184 -40.87 8.18 -19.57
N ILE A 185 -40.90 6.98 -20.17
CA ILE A 185 -42.04 6.06 -20.42
C ILE A 185 -41.47 4.99 -21.36
N ALA A 186 -40.83 4.00 -20.77
CA ALA A 186 -40.57 2.71 -21.41
C ALA A 186 -40.51 1.63 -20.31
N THR A 187 -41.50 1.64 -19.44
CA THR A 187 -41.76 0.56 -18.47
C THR A 187 -43.27 0.42 -18.29
N ALA A 188 -44.00 0.43 -19.41
CA ALA A 188 -45.44 0.18 -19.43
C ALA A 188 -45.86 -0.37 -20.81
N SER A 189 -45.29 -1.50 -21.22
CA SER A 189 -45.80 -2.23 -22.41
C SER A 189 -45.55 -3.74 -22.40
N ARG A 190 -45.10 -4.33 -21.28
CA ARG A 190 -45.00 -5.80 -21.12
C ARG A 190 -45.89 -6.39 -20.03
N GLY A 191 -46.77 -5.59 -19.41
CA GLY A 191 -47.73 -6.05 -18.39
C GLY A 191 -49.20 -6.08 -18.83
N LEU A 192 -49.54 -5.63 -20.04
CA LEU A 192 -50.93 -5.41 -20.48
C LEU A 192 -51.44 -6.36 -21.58
N ARG A 193 -50.73 -7.46 -21.87
CA ARG A 193 -51.20 -8.50 -22.81
C ARG A 193 -51.55 -9.84 -22.18
N SER A 194 -51.53 -9.96 -20.84
CA SER A 194 -51.86 -11.23 -20.17
C SER A 194 -53.09 -11.16 -19.23
N ALA A 195 -53.78 -10.02 -19.14
CA ALA A 195 -54.94 -9.83 -18.26
C ALA A 195 -56.27 -9.56 -19.00
N ALA A 196 -56.28 -9.66 -20.34
CA ALA A 196 -57.47 -9.44 -21.17
C ALA A 196 -58.05 -10.71 -21.81
N ALA A 197 -57.59 -11.90 -21.39
CA ALA A 197 -58.01 -13.19 -21.98
C ALA A 197 -58.69 -14.15 -20.98
N THR A 198 -59.01 -13.70 -19.77
CA THR A 198 -59.61 -14.55 -18.71
C THR A 198 -60.78 -13.89 -17.96
N LEU A 199 -61.44 -12.90 -18.58
CA LEU A 199 -62.58 -12.18 -17.99
C LEU A 199 -63.80 -12.06 -18.92
N GLU A 200 -63.94 -12.96 -19.92
CA GLU A 200 -65.16 -13.10 -20.74
C GLU A 200 -65.85 -14.47 -20.57
N ALA A 201 -65.62 -15.16 -19.45
CA ALA A 201 -66.27 -16.44 -19.16
C ALA A 201 -66.92 -16.48 -17.77
N SER A 202 -67.66 -15.44 -17.38
CA SER A 202 -68.56 -15.53 -16.22
C SER A 202 -69.60 -14.39 -16.11
N THR A 203 -70.49 -14.23 -17.08
CA THR A 203 -71.81 -13.60 -16.83
C THR A 203 -72.84 -14.18 -17.80
N GLY A 204 -73.61 -15.16 -17.33
CA GLY A 204 -74.80 -15.65 -18.00
C GLY A 204 -76.09 -14.99 -17.51
N ALA A 205 -77.17 -15.28 -18.25
CA ALA A 205 -78.59 -14.90 -18.11
C ALA A 205 -78.97 -13.60 -18.84
N SER A 206 -80.00 -13.54 -19.71
CA SER A 206 -81.29 -14.24 -19.71
C SER A 206 -81.98 -14.30 -21.10
N ALA A 207 -82.85 -15.30 -21.29
CA ALA A 207 -83.69 -15.74 -22.43
C ALA A 207 -84.77 -14.72 -22.93
N PRO A 208 -85.84 -15.04 -23.72
CA PRO A 208 -86.23 -16.27 -24.47
C PRO A 208 -86.77 -16.02 -25.91
N VAL A 209 -87.20 -17.08 -26.62
CA VAL A 209 -88.56 -17.29 -27.21
C VAL A 209 -88.54 -18.17 -28.49
N ARG A 210 -89.24 -19.31 -28.37
CA ARG A 210 -89.91 -20.23 -29.33
C ARG A 210 -89.13 -20.89 -30.46
#